data_AF-A0A0K8WF52-F1
#
_entry.id   AF-A0A0K8WF52-F1
#
_cell.length_a   1.000
_cell.length_b   1.000
_cell.length_c   1.000
_cell.angle_alpha   90.00
_cell.angle_beta   90.00
_cell.angle_gamma   90.00
#
_symmetry.space_group_name_H-M   'P 1'
#
loop_
_entity.id
_entity.type
_entity.pdbx_description
1 polymer ?
#
loop_
_entity_poly.entity_id
_entity_poly.type
_entity_poly.pdbx_seq_one_letter_code
_entity_poly.pdbx_strand_id
1 'polypeptide(L)'
;MKVMRIRHAKLIVAVVVIANLILFYYSWKSTIWKSLTSTLMPGDAAERAASADNELGGVGAGAAGRGGGKSPRDKLKNANKHIRKSITVVFRSFYNFENDLKASIDNLLDIVPNLSVLVLLEGTPYPPVTYERNITATSGEENTVRFINLGFDVQKTPEQLNALAAIHTKYVLLLPDSVRLTSKNLLQKILREINSAMPLGAGIAARAPLKAGEFKHQQEARALLPPVGPEETVRRLVIVPFAGNMKSFSSCTQINLDLPNWTIQYVAVNTSDKCDLYLQKHAILVDVGVLKELPDPFVSPFPEMFYIQAKLAGISKTVFPQTFQDGRRLFASYHTKQRRTEIRRRQFKELYKKLQIKRIIRRSHKIISKSDTKESGGGGGSHHNLVLDTQFSSSNFSLPLVTEIDLIGCERTTKSCVGTVYNNRPFYIYLDKHTPPCCLDKLKTTFNHVLEEFENVGIRYWLDNQALRTAIETNHLHPDAYEIDISFNVNDLERSNAMKKSQNKPYVDNEGFYWIKATDGHYFKVQFSKINQIGVNLLPFEINGNEVRPSGFFGWKAKEFSADYLHPMSTVLFLGKSVMCPNNVREFLDFKNV
;
A
#
# COMPACT_ATOMS: atom_id res chain seq x y z
N MET A 1 56.67 15.71 59.95
CA MET A 1 56.50 16.90 59.07
C MET A 1 57.33 16.91 57.77
N LYS A 2 58.40 16.12 57.60
CA LYS A 2 59.23 16.15 56.37
C LYS A 2 58.62 15.44 55.13
N VAL A 3 57.67 14.51 55.32
CA VAL A 3 57.10 13.70 54.21
C VAL A 3 56.01 14.46 53.41
N MET A 4 55.27 15.39 54.04
CA MET A 4 54.23 16.18 53.34
C MET A 4 54.81 17.24 52.38
N ARG A 5 55.99 17.81 52.69
CA ARG A 5 56.63 18.83 51.83
C ARG A 5 57.07 18.27 50.47
N ILE A 6 57.51 17.01 50.42
CA ILE A 6 57.94 16.35 49.17
C ILE A 6 56.75 16.02 48.26
N ARG A 7 55.58 15.69 48.83
CA ARG A 7 54.35 15.45 48.04
C ARG A 7 53.81 16.72 47.41
N HIS A 8 53.85 17.85 48.12
CA HIS A 8 53.42 19.13 47.55
C HIS A 8 54.37 19.66 46.47
N ALA A 9 55.69 19.47 46.63
CA ALA A 9 56.65 19.83 45.58
C ALA A 9 56.44 19.03 44.29
N LYS A 10 56.18 17.73 44.38
CA LYS A 10 55.87 16.89 43.20
C LYS A 10 54.55 17.28 42.52
N LEU A 11 53.55 17.70 43.31
CA LEU A 11 52.26 18.15 42.79
C LEU A 11 52.39 19.49 42.06
N ILE A 12 53.18 20.43 42.59
CA ILE A 12 53.46 21.71 41.93
C ILE A 12 54.21 21.50 40.60
N VAL A 13 55.22 20.63 40.58
CA VAL A 13 55.95 20.30 39.34
C VAL A 13 55.03 19.65 38.31
N ALA A 14 54.16 18.73 38.72
CA ALA A 14 53.18 18.11 37.81
C ALA A 14 52.21 19.14 37.22
N VAL A 15 51.74 20.09 38.02
CA VAL A 15 50.85 21.17 37.56
C VAL A 15 51.56 22.08 36.54
N VAL A 16 52.83 22.42 36.77
CA VAL A 16 53.62 23.24 35.83
C VAL A 16 53.86 22.51 34.50
N VAL A 17 54.11 21.20 34.53
CA VAL A 17 54.27 20.40 33.31
C VAL A 17 52.96 20.33 32.52
N ILE A 18 51.82 20.13 33.19
CA ILE A 18 50.50 20.11 32.54
C ILE A 18 50.17 21.49 31.93
N ALA A 19 50.45 22.58 32.64
CA ALA A 19 50.24 23.94 32.14
C ALA A 19 51.10 24.22 30.88
N ASN A 20 52.37 23.78 30.87
CA ASN A 20 53.23 23.91 29.70
C ASN A 20 52.77 23.04 28.53
N LEU A 21 52.23 21.85 28.78
CA LEU A 21 51.66 20.99 27.73
C LEU A 21 50.41 21.62 27.10
N ILE A 22 49.56 22.26 27.89
CA ILE A 22 48.38 22.99 27.41
C ILE A 22 48.81 24.20 26.58
N LEU A 23 49.79 24.98 27.05
CA LEU A 23 50.36 26.10 26.29
C LEU A 23 50.98 25.64 24.96
N PHE A 24 51.69 24.52 24.97
CA PHE A 24 52.27 23.93 23.77
C PHE A 24 51.19 23.44 22.80
N TYR A 25 50.11 22.83 23.29
CA TYR A 25 48.98 22.41 22.45
C TYR A 25 48.30 23.60 21.76
N TYR A 26 48.07 24.70 22.48
CA TYR A 26 47.44 25.89 21.90
C TYR A 26 48.39 26.69 21.01
N SER A 27 49.70 26.74 21.32
CA SER A 27 50.69 27.34 20.42
C SER A 27 50.83 26.51 19.14
N TRP A 28 50.92 25.18 19.25
CA TRP A 28 50.96 24.23 18.13
C TRP A 28 49.74 24.37 17.22
N LYS A 29 48.53 24.50 17.79
CA LYS A 29 47.29 24.69 17.02
C LYS A 29 47.21 26.06 16.34
N SER A 30 47.82 27.10 16.90
CA SER A 30 47.71 28.48 16.39
C SER A 30 48.75 28.82 15.33
N THR A 31 50.01 28.41 15.51
CA THR A 31 51.13 28.85 14.68
C THR A 31 51.47 27.86 13.58
N ILE A 32 51.49 26.56 13.88
CA ILE A 32 51.87 25.52 12.92
C ILE A 32 50.72 25.23 11.96
N TRP A 33 49.45 25.27 12.40
CA TRP A 33 48.33 25.08 11.48
C TRP A 33 48.20 26.21 10.46
N LYS A 34 48.54 27.46 10.82
CA LYS A 34 48.59 28.59 9.89
C LYS A 34 49.81 28.53 8.95
N SER A 35 50.96 28.09 9.45
CA SER A 35 52.18 27.92 8.67
C SER A 35 52.07 26.77 7.66
N LEU A 36 51.51 25.62 8.07
CA LEU A 36 51.38 24.41 7.25
C LEU A 36 50.34 24.58 6.13
N THR A 37 49.28 25.37 6.34
CA THR A 37 48.36 25.77 5.25
C THR A 37 49.00 26.71 4.24
N SER A 38 50.06 27.45 4.61
CA SER A 38 50.75 28.36 3.67
C SER A 38 51.81 27.66 2.82
N THR A 39 52.36 26.52 3.29
CA THR A 39 53.44 25.80 2.60
C THR A 39 52.99 24.57 1.80
N LEU A 40 51.77 24.07 2.00
CA LEU A 40 51.21 22.93 1.22
C LEU A 40 50.28 23.33 0.06
N MET A 41 50.06 24.62 -0.19
CA MET A 41 49.26 25.12 -1.32
C MET A 41 49.99 26.24 -2.09
N PRO A 42 51.01 25.93 -2.91
CA PRO A 42 51.70 26.91 -3.76
C PRO A 42 50.91 27.22 -5.04
N GLY A 43 49.61 27.55 -4.91
CA GLY A 43 48.69 27.70 -6.05
C GLY A 43 48.17 29.12 -6.32
N ASP A 44 48.08 29.98 -5.31
CA ASP A 44 47.29 31.23 -5.44
C ASP A 44 48.14 32.53 -5.39
N ALA A 45 49.43 32.44 -5.73
CA ALA A 45 50.36 33.59 -5.67
C ALA A 45 50.93 34.03 -7.04
N ALA A 46 50.38 33.54 -8.17
CA ALA A 46 50.85 33.89 -9.52
C ALA A 46 49.95 34.86 -10.29
N GLU A 47 48.97 35.50 -9.64
CA GLU A 47 48.06 36.48 -10.28
C GLU A 47 48.06 37.87 -9.59
N ARG A 48 49.10 38.16 -8.78
CA ARG A 48 49.26 39.46 -8.07
C ARG A 48 50.61 40.15 -8.31
N ALA A 49 51.24 39.92 -9.45
CA ALA A 49 52.49 40.60 -9.83
C ALA A 49 52.49 41.07 -11.29
N ALA A 50 51.36 41.60 -11.76
CA ALA A 50 51.28 42.29 -13.05
C ALA A 50 50.37 43.51 -12.94
N SER A 51 50.82 44.53 -12.20
CA SER A 51 50.44 45.96 -12.34
C SER A 51 50.80 46.75 -11.09
N ALA A 52 52.09 47.01 -10.89
CA ALA A 52 52.55 48.08 -10.00
C ALA A 52 53.89 48.60 -10.55
N ASP A 53 53.79 49.37 -11.64
CA ASP A 53 54.80 50.33 -12.11
C ASP A 53 54.09 51.28 -13.09
N ASN A 54 53.51 52.36 -12.56
CA ASN A 54 53.63 53.70 -13.15
C ASN A 54 52.97 54.74 -12.24
N GLU A 55 53.80 55.48 -11.50
CA GLU A 55 53.48 56.83 -11.08
C GLU A 55 53.51 57.75 -12.31
N LEU A 56 52.41 58.42 -12.63
CA LEU A 56 52.38 59.87 -12.94
C LEU A 56 50.94 60.36 -13.20
N GLY A 57 50.51 61.32 -12.41
CA GLY A 57 49.72 62.48 -12.87
C GLY A 57 48.20 62.35 -13.07
N GLY A 58 47.45 63.21 -12.38
CA GLY A 58 46.31 63.91 -13.00
C GLY A 58 44.89 63.58 -12.51
N VAL A 59 44.46 64.28 -11.47
CA VAL A 59 43.16 64.97 -11.30
C VAL A 59 41.90 64.40 -12.01
N GLY A 60 40.85 64.09 -11.24
CA GLY A 60 39.46 64.09 -11.76
C GLY A 60 38.47 63.21 -11.00
N ALA A 61 37.49 63.84 -10.34
CA ALA A 61 36.41 63.21 -9.59
C ALA A 61 35.38 62.48 -10.47
N GLY A 62 34.71 61.45 -9.91
CA GLY A 62 33.49 60.87 -10.50
C GLY A 62 33.19 59.44 -10.08
N ALA A 63 32.30 59.26 -9.10
CA ALA A 63 31.85 57.97 -8.59
C ALA A 63 31.04 57.15 -9.60
N ALA A 64 31.38 55.86 -9.75
CA ALA A 64 30.46 54.82 -10.23
C ALA A 64 30.86 53.48 -9.61
N GLY A 65 30.04 52.99 -8.67
CA GLY A 65 30.25 51.74 -7.95
C GLY A 65 30.16 50.51 -8.85
N ARG A 66 31.25 49.73 -8.91
CA ARG A 66 31.31 48.43 -9.60
C ARG A 66 31.23 47.31 -8.57
N GLY A 67 30.06 46.70 -8.45
CA GLY A 67 29.86 45.49 -7.65
C GLY A 67 30.63 44.31 -8.23
N GLY A 68 31.47 43.69 -7.41
CA GLY A 68 32.22 42.47 -7.75
C GLY A 68 31.26 41.31 -8.05
N GLY A 69 31.11 40.97 -9.33
CA GLY A 69 30.29 39.86 -9.79
C GLY A 69 30.93 38.52 -9.44
N LYS A 70 30.32 37.76 -8.51
CA LYS A 70 30.64 36.34 -8.28
C LYS A 70 30.60 35.55 -9.60
N SER A 71 31.48 34.56 -9.75
CA SER A 71 31.60 33.72 -10.95
C SER A 71 30.25 33.09 -11.34
N PRO A 72 29.95 32.89 -12.64
CA PRO A 72 28.70 32.27 -13.08
C PRO A 72 28.47 30.87 -12.48
N ARG A 73 29.57 30.12 -12.25
CA ARG A 73 29.55 28.79 -11.61
C ARG A 73 29.16 28.85 -10.13
N ASP A 74 29.63 29.85 -9.38
CA ASP A 74 29.29 29.99 -7.95
C ASP A 74 27.89 30.57 -7.74
N LYS A 75 27.42 31.40 -8.67
CA LYS A 75 26.02 31.83 -8.73
C LYS A 75 25.08 30.64 -9.02
N LEU A 76 25.46 29.74 -9.93
CA LEU A 76 24.69 28.53 -10.23
C LEU A 76 24.69 27.51 -9.07
N LYS A 77 25.84 27.31 -8.40
CA LYS A 77 25.95 26.45 -7.20
C LYS A 77 25.09 26.95 -6.04
N ASN A 78 25.05 28.27 -5.79
CA ASN A 78 24.23 28.84 -4.72
C ASN A 78 22.73 28.87 -5.04
N ALA A 79 22.33 29.01 -6.30
CA ALA A 79 20.91 29.04 -6.69
C ALA A 79 20.15 27.73 -6.37
N ASN A 80 20.86 26.60 -6.28
CA ASN A 80 20.29 25.29 -6.04
C ASN A 80 20.40 24.81 -4.58
N LYS A 81 21.00 25.62 -3.69
CA LYS A 81 21.25 25.27 -2.28
C LYS A 81 19.97 24.88 -1.53
N HIS A 82 18.87 25.60 -1.77
CA HIS A 82 17.58 25.30 -1.15
C HIS A 82 17.06 23.91 -1.56
N ILE A 83 17.14 23.56 -2.85
CA ILE A 83 16.65 22.28 -3.37
C ILE A 83 17.47 21.12 -2.79
N ARG A 84 18.80 21.24 -2.82
CA ARG A 84 19.72 20.19 -2.32
C ARG A 84 19.52 19.86 -0.85
N LYS A 85 19.20 20.87 -0.03
CA LYS A 85 18.94 20.69 1.40
C LYS A 85 17.52 20.18 1.69
N SER A 86 16.58 20.41 0.76
CA SER A 86 15.17 20.10 0.98
C SER A 86 14.76 18.74 0.45
N ILE A 87 15.38 18.24 -0.64
CA ILE A 87 14.94 17.02 -1.33
C ILE A 87 16.06 15.98 -1.42
N THR A 88 15.73 14.74 -1.07
CA THR A 88 16.45 13.54 -1.53
C THR A 88 15.63 12.84 -2.60
N VAL A 89 16.27 12.47 -3.71
CA VAL A 89 15.60 11.72 -4.79
C VAL A 89 15.80 10.24 -4.57
N VAL A 90 14.72 9.46 -4.65
CA VAL A 90 14.75 8.01 -4.44
C VAL A 90 14.19 7.29 -5.67
N PHE A 91 14.97 6.35 -6.21
CA PHE A 91 14.52 5.42 -7.24
C PHE A 91 14.19 4.08 -6.62
N ARG A 92 12.92 3.69 -6.73
CA ARG A 92 12.41 2.40 -6.23
C ARG A 92 11.72 1.55 -7.30
N SER A 93 11.07 2.20 -8.26
CA SER A 93 10.30 1.55 -9.33
C SER A 93 11.14 1.41 -10.60
N PHE A 94 11.99 0.39 -10.66
CA PHE A 94 12.75 -0.01 -11.84
C PHE A 94 12.93 -1.54 -11.87
N TYR A 95 13.39 -2.07 -13.00
CA TYR A 95 13.65 -3.51 -13.16
C TYR A 95 15.09 -3.76 -13.62
N ASN A 96 15.76 -4.74 -13.02
CA ASN A 96 17.18 -4.99 -13.31
C ASN A 96 17.44 -5.42 -14.76
N PHE A 97 16.50 -6.14 -15.38
CA PHE A 97 16.67 -6.68 -16.74
C PHE A 97 16.49 -5.63 -17.86
N GLU A 98 15.82 -4.51 -17.59
CA GLU A 98 15.65 -3.41 -18.54
C GLU A 98 15.34 -2.12 -17.76
N ASN A 99 16.26 -1.16 -17.77
CA ASN A 99 16.13 0.12 -17.07
C ASN A 99 16.85 1.27 -17.80
N ASP A 100 16.52 2.51 -17.43
CA ASP A 100 17.13 3.76 -17.91
C ASP A 100 17.66 4.61 -16.73
N LEU A 101 18.11 3.93 -15.68
CA LEU A 101 18.51 4.57 -14.41
C LEU A 101 19.69 5.52 -14.60
N LYS A 102 20.75 5.07 -15.27
CA LYS A 102 21.98 5.86 -15.47
C LYS A 102 21.68 7.22 -16.12
N ALA A 103 20.97 7.20 -17.26
CA ALA A 103 20.63 8.44 -17.97
C ALA A 103 19.64 9.32 -17.21
N SER A 104 18.75 8.72 -16.40
CA SER A 104 17.83 9.48 -15.53
C SER A 104 18.58 10.18 -14.39
N ILE A 105 19.56 9.50 -13.78
CA ILE A 105 20.42 10.05 -12.72
C ILE A 105 21.33 11.14 -13.28
N ASP A 106 21.97 10.89 -14.43
CA ASP A 106 22.84 11.87 -15.09
C ASP A 106 22.07 13.15 -15.41
N ASN A 107 20.89 13.05 -16.02
CA ASN A 107 20.04 14.20 -16.30
C ASN A 107 19.68 15.01 -15.04
N LEU A 108 19.36 14.33 -13.94
CA LEU A 108 19.04 14.96 -12.67
C LEU A 108 20.24 15.73 -12.11
N LEU A 109 21.43 15.11 -12.14
CA LEU A 109 22.65 15.71 -11.62
C LEU A 109 23.25 16.79 -12.54
N ASP A 110 22.91 16.79 -13.83
CA ASP A 110 23.25 17.88 -14.77
C ASP A 110 22.45 19.14 -14.45
N ILE A 111 21.17 19.00 -14.07
CA ILE A 111 20.28 20.13 -13.75
C ILE A 111 20.51 20.65 -12.33
N VAL A 112 20.67 19.72 -11.38
CA VAL A 112 20.97 20.03 -9.98
C VAL A 112 22.22 19.25 -9.57
N PRO A 113 23.42 19.85 -9.68
CA PRO A 113 24.64 19.17 -9.24
C PRO A 113 24.54 18.85 -7.74
N ASN A 114 25.26 17.85 -7.26
CA ASN A 114 25.38 17.47 -5.84
C ASN A 114 24.03 17.25 -5.13
N LEU A 115 23.04 16.72 -5.85
CA LEU A 115 21.78 16.30 -5.27
C LEU A 115 21.95 14.91 -4.65
N SER A 116 21.36 14.68 -3.47
CA SER A 116 21.38 13.36 -2.86
C SER A 116 20.41 12.44 -3.62
N VAL A 117 20.96 11.37 -4.21
CA VAL A 117 20.20 10.36 -4.94
C VAL A 117 20.40 9.01 -4.27
N LEU A 118 19.28 8.32 -4.05
CA LEU A 118 19.25 7.01 -3.43
C LEU A 118 18.55 6.02 -4.36
N VAL A 119 19.19 4.89 -4.65
CA VAL A 119 18.60 3.80 -5.44
C VAL A 119 18.36 2.63 -4.51
N LEU A 120 17.10 2.24 -4.37
CA LEU A 120 16.67 1.15 -3.49
C LEU A 120 16.54 -0.14 -4.29
N LEU A 121 17.32 -1.15 -3.91
CA LEU A 121 17.39 -2.46 -4.52
C LEU A 121 16.63 -3.48 -3.64
N GLU A 122 15.96 -4.46 -4.24
CA GLU A 122 15.36 -5.59 -3.49
C GLU A 122 16.35 -6.74 -3.24
N GLY A 123 17.45 -6.75 -4.00
CA GLY A 123 18.49 -7.76 -3.94
C GLY A 123 19.67 -7.34 -4.81
N THR A 124 20.64 -8.22 -4.99
CA THR A 124 21.79 -7.95 -5.86
C THR A 124 21.34 -7.85 -7.31
N PRO A 125 21.46 -6.68 -7.97
CA PRO A 125 20.99 -6.52 -9.33
C PRO A 125 21.89 -7.28 -10.29
N TYR A 126 21.27 -7.98 -11.24
CA TYR A 126 21.97 -8.60 -12.37
C TYR A 126 21.27 -8.22 -13.68
N PRO A 127 21.99 -7.62 -14.65
CA PRO A 127 23.42 -7.29 -14.61
C PRO A 127 23.76 -6.24 -13.53
N PRO A 128 25.01 -6.21 -13.01
CA PRO A 128 25.42 -5.25 -11.99
C PRO A 128 25.19 -3.81 -12.45
N VAL A 129 24.50 -3.03 -11.62
CA VAL A 129 24.27 -1.60 -11.89
C VAL A 129 25.43 -0.83 -11.28
N THR A 130 26.48 -0.59 -12.07
CA THR A 130 27.57 0.31 -11.67
C THR A 130 27.25 1.73 -12.12
N TYR A 131 27.41 2.68 -11.21
CA TYR A 131 27.30 4.11 -11.51
C TYR A 131 28.63 4.78 -11.24
N GLU A 132 29.35 5.08 -12.31
CA GLU A 132 30.57 5.86 -12.30
C GLU A 132 30.33 7.12 -13.11
N ARG A 133 30.51 8.28 -12.47
CA ARG A 133 30.50 9.56 -13.15
C ARG A 133 31.93 10.07 -13.14
N ASN A 134 32.50 10.28 -14.33
CA ASN A 134 33.82 10.88 -14.51
C ASN A 134 33.76 12.37 -14.17
N ILE A 135 33.59 12.70 -12.90
CA ILE A 135 33.85 14.06 -12.41
C ILE A 135 35.31 14.04 -11.98
N THR A 136 36.15 14.76 -12.73
CA THR A 136 37.52 15.07 -12.37
C THR A 136 37.61 15.38 -10.88
N ALA A 137 38.28 14.51 -10.14
CA ALA A 137 38.49 14.60 -8.71
C ALA A 137 39.20 15.92 -8.40
N THR A 138 38.43 16.92 -7.99
CA THR A 138 38.94 18.09 -7.31
C THR A 138 37.99 18.35 -6.16
N SER A 139 38.47 18.06 -4.95
CA SER A 139 37.80 18.09 -3.65
C SER A 139 36.76 16.99 -3.40
N GLY A 140 37.17 15.94 -2.68
CA GLY A 140 36.46 15.21 -1.60
C GLY A 140 34.93 15.13 -1.51
N GLU A 141 34.17 15.23 -2.60
CA GLU A 141 32.72 15.09 -2.58
C GLU A 141 32.37 13.60 -2.47
N GLU A 142 31.91 13.19 -1.28
CA GLU A 142 31.27 11.91 -1.00
C GLU A 142 30.27 11.55 -2.11
N ASN A 143 30.23 10.29 -2.53
CA ASN A 143 29.34 9.80 -3.59
C ASN A 143 27.89 10.23 -3.35
N THR A 144 27.44 11.22 -4.12
CA THR A 144 26.09 11.81 -4.05
C THR A 144 24.99 10.79 -4.39
N VAL A 145 25.36 9.73 -5.12
CA VAL A 145 24.51 8.60 -5.48
C VAL A 145 24.86 7.41 -4.60
N ARG A 146 23.87 6.87 -3.89
CA ARG A 146 24.02 5.69 -3.02
C ARG A 146 23.06 4.58 -3.45
N PHE A 147 23.54 3.34 -3.38
CA PHE A 147 22.73 2.14 -3.63
C PHE A 147 22.52 1.41 -2.29
N ILE A 148 21.27 1.21 -1.91
CA ILE A 148 20.92 0.50 -0.67
C ILE A 148 20.11 -0.73 -1.05
N ASN A 149 20.52 -1.88 -0.54
CA ASN A 149 19.75 -3.11 -0.64
C ASN A 149 18.80 -3.21 0.55
N LEU A 150 17.50 -3.34 0.27
CA LEU A 150 16.45 -3.54 1.26
C LEU A 150 16.37 -4.99 1.75
N GLY A 151 17.02 -5.92 1.06
CA GLY A 151 17.12 -7.31 1.46
C GLY A 151 17.91 -7.47 2.76
N PHE A 152 17.52 -8.47 3.56
CA PHE A 152 18.24 -8.84 4.77
C PHE A 152 19.69 -9.26 4.44
N ASP A 153 20.66 -8.71 5.18
CA ASP A 153 22.09 -8.99 5.04
C ASP A 153 22.71 -9.08 6.43
N VAL A 154 23.30 -10.23 6.76
CA VAL A 154 23.85 -10.53 8.09
C VAL A 154 25.07 -9.66 8.41
N GLN A 155 25.75 -9.14 7.39
CA GLN A 155 26.98 -8.36 7.59
C GLN A 155 26.73 -6.88 7.90
N LYS A 156 25.50 -6.37 7.68
CA LYS A 156 25.18 -4.95 7.80
C LYS A 156 24.41 -4.66 9.08
N THR A 157 24.62 -3.47 9.63
CA THR A 157 23.86 -3.02 10.80
C THR A 157 22.41 -2.67 10.41
N PRO A 158 21.46 -2.70 11.36
CA PRO A 158 20.08 -2.29 11.09
C PRO A 158 19.95 -0.87 10.52
N GLU A 159 20.83 0.05 10.94
CA GLU A 159 20.86 1.42 10.41
C GLU A 159 21.31 1.48 8.95
N GLN A 160 22.25 0.62 8.55
CA GLN A 160 22.72 0.51 7.17
C GLN A 160 21.68 -0.12 6.23
N LEU A 161 20.82 -1.00 6.76
CA LEU A 161 19.71 -1.60 6.02
C LEU A 161 18.49 -0.68 5.94
N ASN A 162 18.35 0.25 6.87
CA ASN A 162 17.22 1.16 6.92
C ASN A 162 17.36 2.29 5.88
N ALA A 163 16.56 2.22 4.82
CA ALA A 163 16.50 3.25 3.78
C ALA A 163 16.17 4.65 4.33
N LEU A 164 15.36 4.77 5.38
CA LEU A 164 15.00 6.05 5.97
C LEU A 164 16.16 6.70 6.75
N ALA A 165 17.07 5.90 7.31
CA ALA A 165 18.23 6.42 8.03
C ALA A 165 19.22 7.14 7.10
N ALA A 166 19.27 6.75 5.83
CA ALA A 166 20.09 7.40 4.81
C ALA A 166 19.52 8.75 4.33
N ILE A 167 18.26 9.07 4.66
CA ILE A 167 17.56 10.27 4.20
C ILE A 167 17.59 11.33 5.30
N HIS A 168 18.31 12.42 5.05
CA HIS A 168 18.46 13.53 6.01
C HIS A 168 17.70 14.80 5.62
N THR A 169 17.04 14.80 4.47
CA THR A 169 16.29 15.95 3.94
C THR A 169 14.86 15.96 4.47
N LYS A 170 14.16 17.10 4.35
CA LYS A 170 12.76 17.21 4.79
C LYS A 170 11.79 16.45 3.88
N TYR A 171 12.05 16.48 2.58
CA TYR A 171 11.18 15.88 1.57
C TYR A 171 11.90 14.81 0.76
N VAL A 172 11.15 13.79 0.36
CA VAL A 172 11.62 12.73 -0.55
C VAL A 172 10.84 12.81 -1.83
N LEU A 173 11.56 12.86 -2.95
CA LEU A 173 11.00 12.77 -4.29
C LEU A 173 11.22 11.35 -4.83
N LEU A 174 10.17 10.54 -4.81
CA LEU A 174 10.14 9.20 -5.35
C LEU A 174 9.94 9.30 -6.87
N LEU A 175 10.97 8.91 -7.63
CA LEU A 175 10.92 8.92 -9.09
C LEU A 175 10.80 7.49 -9.63
N PRO A 176 9.94 7.27 -10.65
CA PRO A 176 9.98 6.04 -11.44
C PRO A 176 11.23 6.04 -12.34
N ASP A 177 11.47 4.93 -13.03
CA ASP A 177 12.52 4.87 -14.06
C ASP A 177 12.19 5.70 -15.31
N SER A 178 13.22 6.01 -16.10
CA SER A 178 13.16 6.73 -17.37
C SER A 178 12.55 8.12 -17.22
N VAL A 179 13.14 8.94 -16.36
CA VAL A 179 12.68 10.31 -16.09
C VAL A 179 13.62 11.30 -16.72
N ARG A 180 13.06 12.37 -17.28
CA ARG A 180 13.82 13.54 -17.75
C ARG A 180 13.21 14.80 -17.17
N LEU A 181 14.04 15.60 -16.52
CA LEU A 181 13.70 16.93 -16.06
C LEU A 181 14.14 17.94 -17.12
N THR A 182 13.31 18.95 -17.37
CA THR A 182 13.62 20.02 -18.31
C THR A 182 14.22 21.24 -17.61
N SER A 183 13.74 21.55 -16.40
CA SER A 183 14.18 22.73 -15.67
C SER A 183 14.09 22.54 -14.15
N LYS A 184 15.01 23.21 -13.43
CA LYS A 184 14.98 23.31 -11.97
C LYS A 184 13.77 24.07 -11.43
N ASN A 185 13.17 24.94 -12.24
CA ASN A 185 12.04 25.76 -11.83
C ASN A 185 10.82 24.89 -11.49
N LEU A 186 10.67 23.75 -12.17
CA LEU A 186 9.60 22.81 -11.91
C LEU A 186 9.71 22.21 -10.49
N LEU A 187 10.90 21.78 -10.07
CA LEU A 187 11.15 21.31 -8.71
C LEU A 187 10.87 22.38 -7.65
N GLN A 188 11.22 23.65 -7.93
CA GLN A 188 10.90 24.75 -7.03
C GLN A 188 9.39 25.00 -6.91
N LYS A 189 8.64 24.89 -8.01
CA LYS A 189 7.17 25.03 -7.97
C LYS A 189 6.51 23.90 -7.18
N ILE A 190 6.96 22.66 -7.38
CA ILE A 190 6.44 21.50 -6.61
C ILE A 190 6.73 21.66 -5.12
N LEU A 191 7.95 22.13 -4.76
CA LEU A 191 8.29 22.47 -3.38
C LEU A 191 7.44 23.62 -2.82
N ARG A 192 7.03 24.59 -3.65
CA ARG A 192 6.11 25.62 -3.18
C ARG A 192 4.73 25.04 -2.93
N GLU A 193 4.22 24.19 -3.82
CA GLU A 193 2.90 23.57 -3.69
C GLU A 193 2.73 22.79 -2.39
N ILE A 194 3.69 21.93 -2.05
CA ILE A 194 3.65 21.16 -0.80
C ILE A 194 3.71 22.05 0.44
N ASN A 195 4.36 23.22 0.35
CA ASN A 195 4.45 24.18 1.45
C ASN A 195 3.25 25.14 1.49
N SER A 196 2.66 25.51 0.35
CA SER A 196 1.62 26.54 0.24
C SER A 196 0.22 26.04 0.59
N ALA A 197 -0.06 24.75 0.40
CA ALA A 197 -1.36 24.15 0.72
C ALA A 197 -1.58 23.94 2.24
N MET A 198 -1.20 24.90 3.08
CA MET A 198 -1.44 24.87 4.55
C MET A 198 -2.93 24.67 4.89
N PRO A 199 -3.23 23.98 6.01
CA PRO A 199 -4.49 23.28 6.22
C PRO A 199 -5.71 24.20 6.23
N LEU A 200 -6.83 23.64 5.75
CA LEU A 200 -8.18 24.22 5.66
C LEU A 200 -8.80 24.62 7.03
N GLY A 201 -8.00 24.87 8.06
CA GLY A 201 -8.41 25.28 9.40
C GLY A 201 -7.71 26.54 9.92
N ALA A 202 -6.66 27.04 9.27
CA ALA A 202 -5.92 28.24 9.74
C ALA A 202 -6.22 29.53 8.93
N GLY A 203 -6.96 29.43 7.83
CA GLY A 203 -7.23 30.56 6.91
C GLY A 203 -8.56 31.28 7.12
N ILE A 204 -9.49 30.73 7.91
CA ILE A 204 -10.84 31.31 8.06
C ILE A 204 -10.86 32.46 9.09
N ALA A 205 -9.83 32.61 9.93
CA ALA A 205 -9.73 33.72 10.89
C ALA A 205 -9.04 34.99 10.34
N ALA A 206 -8.51 34.99 9.10
CA ALA A 206 -7.69 36.10 8.60
C ALA A 206 -8.24 36.84 7.37
N ARG A 207 -9.45 36.51 6.89
CA ARG A 207 -10.11 37.24 5.79
C ARG A 207 -11.61 37.40 6.04
N ALA A 208 -11.95 38.08 7.13
CA ALA A 208 -13.19 38.85 7.21
C ALA A 208 -12.82 40.34 7.15
N PRO A 209 -13.39 41.14 6.24
CA PRO A 209 -13.20 42.59 6.28
C PRO A 209 -13.99 43.11 7.47
N LEU A 210 -13.32 43.28 8.62
CA LEU A 210 -13.90 43.94 9.79
C LEU A 210 -14.04 45.43 9.47
N LYS A 211 -15.27 45.92 9.60
CA LYS A 211 -15.63 47.34 9.53
C LYS A 211 -14.88 48.11 10.61
N ALA A 212 -14.50 49.34 10.27
CA ALA A 212 -13.86 50.27 11.18
C ALA A 212 -14.81 50.63 12.33
N GLY A 213 -14.39 50.33 13.56
CA GLY A 213 -15.05 50.73 14.80
C GLY A 213 -14.61 49.82 15.94
N GLU A 214 -14.24 50.41 17.08
CA GLU A 214 -13.96 49.75 18.36
C GLU A 214 -12.53 49.22 18.56
N PHE A 215 -11.58 50.15 18.51
CA PHE A 215 -10.35 50.06 19.31
C PHE A 215 -10.67 50.33 20.78
N LYS A 216 -10.58 49.30 21.64
CA LYS A 216 -10.11 49.32 23.05
C LYS A 216 -10.67 48.10 23.78
N HIS A 217 -9.86 47.06 23.90
CA HIS A 217 -9.88 45.96 24.90
C HIS A 217 -9.32 44.69 24.26
N GLN A 218 -8.04 44.72 23.87
CA GLN A 218 -7.37 43.52 23.37
C GLN A 218 -5.88 43.53 23.69
N GLN A 219 -5.51 43.87 24.93
CA GLN A 219 -4.12 43.82 25.38
C GLN A 219 -3.87 42.91 26.59
N GLU A 220 -4.90 42.26 27.15
CA GLU A 220 -4.73 41.37 28.32
C GLU A 220 -5.02 39.88 28.07
N ALA A 221 -5.50 39.49 26.89
CA ALA A 221 -5.78 38.09 26.56
C ALA A 221 -4.63 37.35 25.84
N ARG A 222 -3.38 37.86 25.91
CA ARG A 222 -2.22 37.29 25.19
C ARG A 222 -1.27 36.50 26.08
N ALA A 223 -1.62 36.27 27.35
CA ALA A 223 -0.75 35.63 28.35
C ALA A 223 -1.16 34.19 28.75
N LEU A 224 -2.17 33.57 28.12
CA LEU A 224 -2.65 32.23 28.49
C LEU A 224 -2.87 31.30 27.29
N LEU A 225 -1.92 31.27 26.36
CA LEU A 225 -1.84 30.18 25.38
C LEU A 225 -0.68 29.25 25.77
N PRO A 226 -0.94 27.94 25.95
CA PRO A 226 0.13 26.98 26.20
C PRO A 226 1.09 26.94 25.00
N PRO A 227 2.37 26.60 25.22
CA PRO A 227 3.34 26.54 24.14
C PRO A 227 2.87 25.50 23.10
N VAL A 228 2.72 25.95 21.87
CA VAL A 228 2.42 25.11 20.70
C VAL A 228 3.47 23.99 20.65
N GLY A 229 3.00 22.75 20.74
CA GLY A 229 3.82 21.55 20.65
C GLY A 229 4.61 21.48 19.32
N PRO A 230 5.61 20.59 19.24
CA PRO A 230 6.54 20.57 18.12
C PRO A 230 5.83 20.21 16.81
N GLU A 231 6.02 21.07 15.80
CA GLU A 231 5.84 20.84 14.35
C GLU A 231 4.83 19.73 13.98
N GLU A 232 3.53 20.07 13.92
CA GLU A 232 2.49 19.16 13.42
C GLU A 232 2.87 18.68 12.00
N THR A 233 3.19 17.39 11.85
CA THR A 233 3.64 16.81 10.58
C THR A 233 2.54 16.98 9.55
N VAL A 234 2.85 17.76 8.52
CA VAL A 234 1.91 18.02 7.44
C VAL A 234 1.68 16.71 6.67
N ARG A 235 0.52 16.07 6.88
CA ARG A 235 0.13 14.81 6.21
C ARG A 235 -0.31 15.04 4.77
N ARG A 236 0.64 15.42 3.91
CA ARG A 236 0.40 15.74 2.51
C ARG A 236 1.37 15.04 1.57
N LEU A 237 0.84 14.72 0.40
CA LEU A 237 1.55 14.08 -0.68
C LEU A 237 1.20 14.78 -2.00
N VAL A 238 2.22 15.01 -2.83
CA VAL A 238 2.06 15.62 -4.16
C VAL A 238 2.42 14.60 -5.23
N ILE A 239 1.49 14.36 -6.14
CA ILE A 239 1.63 13.45 -7.29
C ILE A 239 1.97 14.30 -8.51
N VAL A 240 3.08 14.00 -9.18
CA VAL A 240 3.50 14.73 -10.39
C VAL A 240 3.37 13.80 -11.60
N PRO A 241 2.42 14.07 -12.53
CA PRO A 241 2.21 13.24 -13.71
C PRO A 241 3.34 13.40 -14.76
N PHE A 242 3.38 12.51 -15.75
CA PHE A 242 4.31 12.55 -16.87
C PHE A 242 3.60 12.94 -18.18
N ALA A 243 4.34 13.54 -19.12
CA ALA A 243 3.80 14.04 -20.38
C ALA A 243 3.30 12.91 -21.30
N GLY A 244 3.92 11.72 -21.25
CA GLY A 244 3.50 10.55 -22.01
C GLY A 244 2.27 9.83 -21.45
N ASN A 245 1.69 10.32 -20.37
CA ASN A 245 0.44 9.79 -19.82
C ASN A 245 -0.73 10.01 -20.80
N MET A 246 -1.57 8.98 -20.93
CA MET A 246 -2.71 9.03 -21.84
C MET A 246 -3.85 9.81 -21.20
N LYS A 247 -4.21 10.94 -21.80
CA LYS A 247 -5.31 11.81 -21.34
C LYS A 247 -6.69 11.15 -21.42
N SER A 248 -6.86 10.19 -22.34
CA SER A 248 -8.13 9.46 -22.48
C SER A 248 -8.44 8.55 -21.31
N PHE A 249 -7.47 8.26 -20.44
CA PHE A 249 -7.66 7.32 -19.34
C PHE A 249 -7.82 8.03 -18.00
N SER A 250 -8.83 7.64 -17.23
CA SER A 250 -8.93 8.04 -15.82
C SER A 250 -7.66 7.60 -15.12
N SER A 251 -6.86 8.59 -14.75
CA SER A 251 -5.57 8.36 -14.10
C SER A 251 -5.72 8.14 -12.60
N CYS A 252 -6.91 8.42 -12.07
CA CYS A 252 -7.19 8.53 -10.67
C CYS A 252 -8.20 7.47 -10.20
N THR A 253 -7.94 6.87 -9.05
CA THR A 253 -8.76 5.82 -8.48
C THR A 253 -8.93 6.04 -6.98
N GLN A 254 -10.16 5.89 -6.50
CA GLN A 254 -10.49 5.84 -5.08
C GLN A 254 -10.35 4.41 -4.58
N ILE A 255 -9.78 4.27 -3.38
CA ILE A 255 -9.62 2.97 -2.72
C ILE A 255 -10.52 2.94 -1.49
N ASN A 256 -11.39 1.94 -1.43
CA ASN A 256 -12.15 1.61 -0.23
C ASN A 256 -11.66 0.26 0.31
N LEU A 257 -11.20 0.23 1.57
CA LEU A 257 -10.72 -0.97 2.23
C LEU A 257 -11.70 -1.37 3.33
N ASP A 258 -12.21 -2.59 3.23
CA ASP A 258 -13.04 -3.23 4.24
C ASP A 258 -12.30 -4.46 4.77
N LEU A 259 -11.48 -4.23 5.80
CA LEU A 259 -10.63 -5.25 6.40
C LEU A 259 -11.40 -6.36 7.12
N PRO A 260 -12.53 -6.11 7.82
CA PRO A 260 -13.39 -7.17 8.36
C PRO A 260 -13.92 -8.13 7.30
N ASN A 261 -14.31 -7.62 6.12
CA ASN A 261 -14.81 -8.44 5.00
C ASN A 261 -13.73 -8.82 3.99
N TRP A 262 -12.44 -8.69 4.31
CA TRP A 262 -11.32 -9.07 3.44
C TRP A 262 -11.37 -8.42 2.05
N THR A 263 -11.98 -7.24 1.92
CA THR A 263 -12.35 -6.66 0.63
C THR A 263 -11.58 -5.38 0.37
N ILE A 264 -11.08 -5.25 -0.85
CA ILE A 264 -10.60 -3.98 -1.38
C ILE A 264 -11.41 -3.62 -2.62
N GLN A 265 -11.81 -2.37 -2.72
CA GLN A 265 -12.56 -1.85 -3.84
C GLN A 265 -11.82 -0.68 -4.47
N TYR A 266 -11.61 -0.77 -5.77
CA TYR A 266 -11.03 0.27 -6.62
C TYR A 266 -12.14 0.87 -7.47
N VAL A 267 -12.39 2.17 -7.32
CA VAL A 267 -13.38 2.92 -8.10
C VAL A 267 -12.66 4.00 -8.89
N ALA A 268 -12.74 3.94 -10.21
CA ALA A 268 -12.10 4.97 -11.01
C ALA A 268 -12.88 6.29 -10.95
N VAL A 269 -12.16 7.42 -10.84
CA VAL A 269 -12.75 8.75 -10.63
C VAL A 269 -12.11 9.75 -11.58
N ASN A 270 -12.91 10.71 -12.06
CA ASN A 270 -12.45 11.67 -13.07
C ASN A 270 -11.94 12.99 -12.46
N THR A 271 -12.24 13.26 -11.19
CA THR A 271 -11.76 14.46 -10.48
C THR A 271 -10.42 14.19 -9.79
N SER A 272 -9.45 15.09 -10.00
CA SER A 272 -8.14 15.07 -9.33
C SER A 272 -8.18 15.31 -7.83
N ASP A 273 -9.26 15.94 -7.34
CA ASP A 273 -9.32 16.48 -5.97
C ASP A 273 -9.48 15.41 -4.89
N LYS A 274 -9.96 14.21 -5.28
CA LYS A 274 -10.17 13.06 -4.38
C LYS A 274 -9.46 11.83 -4.92
N CYS A 275 -8.16 11.97 -5.16
CA CYS A 275 -7.33 10.89 -5.69
C CYS A 275 -6.62 10.10 -4.61
N ASP A 276 -6.96 8.83 -4.44
CA ASP A 276 -6.24 7.95 -3.49
C ASP A 276 -5.08 7.22 -4.14
N LEU A 277 -5.25 6.80 -5.41
CA LEU A 277 -4.26 6.07 -6.19
C LEU A 277 -4.19 6.64 -7.61
N TYR A 278 -2.97 6.89 -8.07
CA TYR A 278 -2.71 7.29 -9.44
C TYR A 278 -2.11 6.12 -10.23
N LEU A 279 -2.80 5.69 -11.31
CA LEU A 279 -2.48 4.44 -12.01
C LEU A 279 -1.38 4.56 -13.07
N GLN A 280 -1.27 5.73 -13.72
CA GLN A 280 -0.30 5.94 -14.80
C GLN A 280 1.08 6.31 -14.25
N LYS A 281 2.08 6.53 -15.11
CA LYS A 281 3.43 6.89 -14.66
C LYS A 281 3.41 8.26 -13.96
N HIS A 282 3.97 8.34 -12.76
CA HIS A 282 3.97 9.54 -11.94
C HIS A 282 5.14 9.51 -10.94
N ALA A 283 5.51 10.69 -10.46
CA ALA A 283 6.45 10.90 -9.38
C ALA A 283 5.68 11.32 -8.12
N ILE A 284 6.28 11.08 -6.95
CA ILE A 284 5.63 11.34 -5.66
C ILE A 284 6.58 12.18 -4.81
N LEU A 285 6.13 13.34 -4.35
CA LEU A 285 6.82 14.13 -3.32
C LEU A 285 6.08 13.97 -2.00
N VAL A 286 6.82 13.61 -0.94
CA VAL A 286 6.27 13.35 0.39
C VAL A 286 7.24 13.83 1.48
N ASP A 287 6.71 14.21 2.64
CA ASP A 287 7.51 14.54 3.83
C ASP A 287 8.11 13.28 4.46
N VAL A 288 9.37 13.35 4.90
CA VAL A 288 10.05 12.24 5.58
C VAL A 288 9.39 11.89 6.91
N GLY A 289 8.80 12.87 7.61
CA GLY A 289 8.00 12.62 8.81
C GLY A 289 6.86 11.65 8.54
N VAL A 290 6.14 11.85 7.43
CA VAL A 290 5.05 10.97 6.98
C VAL A 290 5.57 9.58 6.61
N LEU A 291 6.73 9.49 5.95
CA LEU A 291 7.34 8.19 5.61
C LEU A 291 7.71 7.36 6.86
N LYS A 292 8.07 8.02 7.96
CA LYS A 292 8.39 7.34 9.24
C LYS A 292 7.15 6.83 9.97
N GLU A 293 5.98 7.38 9.71
CA GLU A 293 4.70 6.92 10.28
C GLU A 293 4.18 5.65 9.58
N LEU A 294 4.64 5.38 8.35
CA LEU A 294 4.18 4.22 7.58
C LEU A 294 4.94 2.95 7.99
N PRO A 295 4.26 1.79 8.11
CA PRO A 295 4.90 0.53 8.52
C PRO A 295 6.05 0.10 7.61
N ASP A 296 5.87 0.21 6.29
CA ASP A 296 6.92 -0.13 5.33
C ASP A 296 6.71 0.64 4.01
N PRO A 297 7.29 1.85 3.86
CA PRO A 297 6.98 2.76 2.76
C PRO A 297 7.54 2.32 1.40
N PHE A 298 8.52 1.40 1.38
CA PHE A 298 9.25 1.02 0.15
C PHE A 298 8.95 -0.42 -0.31
N VAL A 299 7.89 -1.04 0.21
CA VAL A 299 7.44 -2.40 -0.19
C VAL A 299 7.00 -2.45 -1.64
N SER A 300 7.35 -3.56 -2.31
CA SER A 300 6.75 -3.92 -3.59
C SER A 300 5.40 -4.63 -3.45
N PRO A 301 4.44 -4.37 -4.34
CA PRO A 301 4.53 -3.55 -5.54
C PRO A 301 4.47 -2.05 -5.20
N PHE A 302 5.48 -1.33 -5.67
CA PHE A 302 5.61 0.10 -5.46
C PHE A 302 5.20 0.83 -6.76
N PRO A 303 4.34 1.86 -6.70
CA PRO A 303 3.85 2.57 -5.51
C PRO A 303 2.51 2.10 -4.93
N GLU A 304 1.89 1.03 -5.45
CA GLU A 304 0.52 0.65 -5.04
C GLU A 304 0.37 0.35 -3.54
N MET A 305 1.31 -0.42 -2.96
CA MET A 305 1.32 -0.71 -1.54
C MET A 305 1.47 0.56 -0.69
N PHE A 306 2.32 1.47 -1.16
CA PHE A 306 2.52 2.76 -0.52
C PHE A 306 1.23 3.61 -0.52
N TYR A 307 0.47 3.64 -1.63
CA TYR A 307 -0.83 4.33 -1.68
C TYR A 307 -1.88 3.74 -0.73
N ILE A 308 -1.91 2.41 -0.60
CA ILE A 308 -2.82 1.74 0.33
C ILE A 308 -2.48 2.12 1.78
N GLN A 309 -1.21 2.05 2.15
CA GLN A 309 -0.76 2.49 3.48
C GLN A 309 -1.08 3.98 3.69
N ALA A 310 -0.87 4.82 2.67
CA ALA A 310 -1.14 6.24 2.77
C ALA A 310 -2.64 6.57 2.90
N LYS A 311 -3.53 5.75 2.32
CA LYS A 311 -4.97 5.84 2.53
C LYS A 311 -5.36 5.50 3.97
N LEU A 312 -4.81 4.41 4.52
CA LEU A 312 -5.07 3.99 5.90
C LEU A 312 -4.54 5.01 6.93
N ALA A 313 -3.41 5.66 6.63
CA ALA A 313 -2.85 6.75 7.44
C ALA A 313 -3.59 8.10 7.29
N GLY A 314 -4.61 8.17 6.43
CA GLY A 314 -5.38 9.41 6.23
C GLY A 314 -4.60 10.55 5.57
N ILE A 315 -3.54 10.23 4.80
CA ILE A 315 -2.71 11.25 4.13
C ILE A 315 -3.49 11.84 2.97
N SER A 316 -3.48 13.16 2.85
CA SER A 316 -4.08 13.87 1.72
C SER A 316 -3.15 13.87 0.51
N LYS A 317 -3.69 13.65 -0.68
CA LYS A 317 -2.94 13.57 -1.93
C LYS A 317 -3.45 14.63 -2.88
N THR A 318 -2.54 15.29 -3.57
CA THR A 318 -2.84 16.35 -4.55
C THR A 318 -2.12 16.04 -5.85
N VAL A 319 -2.80 16.22 -6.98
CA VAL A 319 -2.19 16.03 -8.30
C VAL A 319 -1.67 17.37 -8.80
N PHE A 320 -0.38 17.44 -9.10
CA PHE A 320 0.27 18.64 -9.60
C PHE A 320 -0.08 18.87 -11.08
N PRO A 321 -0.44 20.10 -11.49
CA PRO A 321 -0.93 20.36 -12.85
C PRO A 321 0.15 20.29 -13.94
N GLN A 322 1.44 20.44 -13.61
CA GLN A 322 2.52 20.37 -14.60
C GLN A 322 3.12 18.96 -14.63
N THR A 323 3.63 18.56 -15.79
CA THR A 323 4.12 17.21 -16.04
C THR A 323 5.65 17.13 -16.14
N PHE A 324 6.23 16.02 -15.71
CA PHE A 324 7.61 15.64 -16.06
C PHE A 324 7.71 15.06 -17.47
N GLN A 325 8.91 15.04 -18.04
CA GLN A 325 9.17 14.44 -19.34
C GLN A 325 9.58 12.98 -19.19
N ASP A 326 9.19 12.18 -20.17
CA ASP A 326 9.58 10.78 -20.27
C ASP A 326 10.95 10.64 -20.90
N GLY A 327 11.75 9.73 -20.37
CA GLY A 327 13.01 9.28 -20.96
C GLY A 327 12.78 8.17 -21.99
N ARG A 328 13.70 7.20 -21.99
CA ARG A 328 13.61 6.06 -22.90
C ARG A 328 12.32 5.24 -22.62
N ARG A 329 11.64 4.82 -23.68
CA ARG A 329 10.53 3.87 -23.56
C ARG A 329 11.09 2.47 -23.24
N LEU A 330 10.77 1.96 -22.06
CA LEU A 330 11.12 0.61 -21.61
C LEU A 330 10.01 -0.40 -21.93
N PHE A 331 10.38 -1.68 -21.98
CA PHE A 331 9.49 -2.83 -22.18
C PHE A 331 8.77 -2.82 -23.53
N ALA A 332 9.48 -2.39 -24.57
CA ALA A 332 8.97 -2.41 -25.95
C ALA A 332 8.85 -3.83 -26.51
N SER A 333 9.76 -4.73 -26.11
CA SER A 333 9.74 -6.12 -26.57
C SER A 333 8.67 -6.94 -25.85
N TYR A 334 8.13 -7.95 -26.54
CA TYR A 334 7.15 -8.87 -25.95
C TYR A 334 7.71 -9.59 -24.71
N HIS A 335 8.93 -10.12 -24.79
CA HIS A 335 9.55 -10.88 -23.70
C HIS A 335 9.78 -10.03 -22.44
N THR A 336 10.27 -8.79 -22.60
CA THR A 336 10.50 -7.92 -21.44
C THR A 336 9.19 -7.42 -20.83
N LYS A 337 8.15 -7.20 -21.65
CA LYS A 337 6.78 -6.91 -21.19
C LYS A 337 6.16 -8.11 -20.44
N GLN A 338 6.30 -9.33 -20.96
CA GLN A 338 5.80 -10.54 -20.31
C GLN A 338 6.50 -10.76 -18.96
N ARG A 339 7.83 -10.69 -18.94
CA ARG A 339 8.63 -10.85 -17.70
C ARG A 339 8.23 -9.83 -16.63
N ARG A 340 8.03 -8.56 -17.02
CA ARG A 340 7.51 -7.52 -16.12
C ARG A 340 6.15 -7.91 -15.55
N THR A 341 5.24 -8.37 -16.40
CA THR A 341 3.87 -8.75 -16.02
C THR A 341 3.87 -9.91 -15.02
N GLU A 342 4.70 -10.92 -15.25
CA GLU A 342 4.85 -12.06 -14.32
C GLU A 342 5.39 -11.65 -12.95
N ILE A 343 6.41 -10.77 -12.91
CA ILE A 343 6.95 -10.23 -11.66
C ILE A 343 5.88 -9.43 -10.92
N ARG A 344 5.18 -8.53 -11.61
CA ARG A 344 4.09 -7.75 -10.99
C ARG A 344 2.99 -8.65 -10.46
N ARG A 345 2.57 -9.67 -11.22
CA ARG A 345 1.55 -10.64 -10.78
C ARG A 345 1.95 -11.30 -9.45
N ARG A 346 3.22 -11.68 -9.31
CA ARG A 346 3.76 -12.24 -8.06
C ARG A 346 3.72 -11.22 -6.92
N GLN A 347 4.22 -10.01 -7.16
CA GLN A 347 4.22 -8.93 -6.16
C GLN A 347 2.81 -8.57 -5.70
N PHE A 348 1.83 -8.48 -6.61
CA PHE A 348 0.43 -8.24 -6.24
C PHE A 348 -0.18 -9.41 -5.44
N LYS A 349 0.15 -10.65 -5.78
CA LYS A 349 -0.29 -11.81 -4.98
C LYS A 349 0.26 -11.74 -3.55
N GLU A 350 1.53 -11.35 -3.39
CA GLU A 350 2.15 -11.16 -2.07
C GLU A 350 1.57 -9.96 -1.32
N LEU A 351 1.26 -8.86 -2.01
CA LEU A 351 0.58 -7.69 -1.46
C LEU A 351 -0.75 -8.06 -0.81
N TYR A 352 -1.64 -8.70 -1.57
CA TYR A 352 -2.96 -9.06 -1.06
C TYR A 352 -2.87 -10.10 0.05
N LYS A 353 -1.88 -11.00 0.00
CA LYS A 353 -1.58 -11.93 1.09
C LYS A 353 -1.15 -11.19 2.37
N LYS A 354 -0.24 -10.21 2.26
CA LYS A 354 0.23 -9.39 3.39
C LYS A 354 -0.90 -8.56 4.00
N LEU A 355 -1.73 -7.93 3.17
CA LEU A 355 -2.87 -7.12 3.60
C LEU A 355 -4.08 -7.95 4.04
N GLN A 356 -4.01 -9.29 3.95
CA GLN A 356 -5.12 -10.20 4.23
C GLN A 356 -6.39 -9.83 3.43
N ILE A 357 -6.22 -9.54 2.14
CA ILE A 357 -7.32 -9.26 1.21
C ILE A 357 -7.63 -10.52 0.41
N LYS A 358 -8.92 -10.84 0.32
CA LYS A 358 -9.43 -12.05 -0.36
C LYS A 358 -10.49 -11.76 -1.43
N ARG A 359 -11.02 -10.54 -1.49
CA ARG A 359 -11.94 -10.08 -2.53
C ARG A 359 -11.48 -8.73 -3.06
N ILE A 360 -11.33 -8.64 -4.37
CA ILE A 360 -10.97 -7.41 -5.07
C ILE A 360 -12.13 -7.05 -5.97
N ILE A 361 -12.62 -5.82 -5.84
CA ILE A 361 -13.70 -5.27 -6.66
C ILE A 361 -13.12 -4.12 -7.46
N ARG A 362 -13.17 -4.18 -8.78
CA ARG A 362 -12.79 -3.07 -9.66
C ARG A 362 -14.03 -2.54 -10.36
N ARG A 363 -14.28 -1.24 -10.21
CA ARG A 363 -15.36 -0.54 -10.90
C ARG A 363 -14.75 0.46 -11.87
N SER A 364 -14.94 0.20 -13.17
CA SER A 364 -14.45 1.07 -14.24
C SER A 364 -15.48 1.22 -15.35
N HIS A 365 -15.40 2.34 -16.07
CA HIS A 365 -16.18 2.56 -17.29
C HIS A 365 -15.42 1.98 -18.49
N LYS A 366 -15.96 0.92 -19.10
CA LYS A 366 -15.38 0.31 -20.31
C LYS A 366 -16.11 0.76 -21.57
N ILE A 367 -15.34 0.91 -22.66
CA ILE A 367 -15.87 0.92 -24.02
C ILE A 367 -15.71 -0.49 -24.57
N ILE A 368 -16.80 -1.09 -25.04
CA ILE A 368 -16.75 -2.36 -25.75
C ILE A 368 -16.15 -2.08 -27.15
N SER A 369 -14.87 -2.38 -27.35
CA SER A 369 -14.28 -2.40 -28.70
C SER A 369 -14.45 -3.78 -29.33
N LYS A 370 -14.72 -3.83 -30.65
CA LYS A 370 -14.93 -5.07 -31.44
C LYS A 370 -13.79 -6.11 -31.36
N SER A 371 -12.67 -5.80 -30.72
CA SER A 371 -11.55 -6.70 -30.45
C SER A 371 -11.86 -7.77 -29.39
N ASP A 372 -12.79 -7.50 -28.46
CA ASP A 372 -12.98 -8.37 -27.28
C ASP A 372 -13.80 -9.64 -27.60
N THR A 373 -14.39 -9.72 -28.79
CA THR A 373 -15.19 -10.87 -29.25
C THR A 373 -14.37 -12.08 -29.71
N LYS A 374 -13.03 -12.02 -29.70
CA LYS A 374 -12.16 -13.11 -30.21
C LYS A 374 -11.27 -13.81 -29.17
N GLU A 375 -11.24 -13.36 -27.90
CA GLU A 375 -10.42 -13.97 -26.84
C GLU A 375 -11.29 -14.56 -25.70
N SER A 376 -12.20 -15.49 -26.05
CA SER A 376 -12.93 -16.30 -25.07
C SER A 376 -12.25 -17.65 -24.82
N GLY A 377 -10.94 -17.64 -24.54
CA GLY A 377 -10.18 -18.87 -24.32
C GLY A 377 -8.71 -18.64 -23.99
N GLY A 378 -8.41 -18.16 -22.78
CA GLY A 378 -7.01 -18.06 -22.32
C GLY A 378 -6.88 -17.25 -21.04
N GLY A 379 -6.84 -17.93 -19.89
CA GLY A 379 -6.60 -17.30 -18.60
C GLY A 379 -5.22 -16.68 -18.48
N GLY A 380 -5.15 -15.52 -17.80
CA GLY A 380 -3.90 -15.01 -17.24
C GLY A 380 -3.28 -13.82 -17.96
N GLY A 381 -3.99 -12.70 -18.01
CA GLY A 381 -3.40 -11.42 -18.41
C GLY A 381 -4.32 -10.25 -18.05
N SER A 382 -4.34 -9.83 -16.78
CA SER A 382 -5.05 -8.62 -16.38
C SER A 382 -4.32 -7.38 -16.92
N HIS A 383 -4.50 -7.14 -18.22
CA HIS A 383 -4.15 -5.89 -18.85
C HIS A 383 -4.98 -4.78 -18.20
N HIS A 384 -4.29 -3.72 -17.76
CA HIS A 384 -4.88 -2.41 -17.53
C HIS A 384 -5.68 -1.99 -18.76
N ASN A 385 -6.97 -2.29 -18.86
CA ASN A 385 -7.73 -1.93 -20.04
C ASN A 385 -9.11 -1.37 -19.69
N LEU A 386 -9.20 -0.09 -20.05
CA LEU A 386 -10.36 0.79 -20.19
C LEU A 386 -10.90 1.37 -18.88
N VAL A 387 -10.37 2.54 -18.54
CA VAL A 387 -11.18 3.57 -17.89
C VAL A 387 -11.11 4.81 -18.76
N LEU A 388 -12.15 5.10 -19.54
CA LEU A 388 -12.20 6.36 -20.27
C LEU A 388 -12.59 7.53 -19.35
N ASP A 389 -11.99 8.68 -19.59
CA ASP A 389 -12.43 9.97 -19.05
C ASP A 389 -13.87 10.27 -19.54
N THR A 390 -14.77 10.68 -18.64
CA THR A 390 -16.12 11.14 -19.02
C THR A 390 -16.09 12.41 -19.87
N GLN A 391 -14.93 13.05 -20.04
CA GLN A 391 -14.77 14.19 -20.95
C GLN A 391 -14.97 13.82 -22.44
N PHE A 392 -15.01 12.54 -22.80
CA PHE A 392 -15.47 12.08 -24.12
C PHE A 392 -17.00 11.89 -24.20
N SER A 393 -17.77 12.36 -23.22
CA SER A 393 -19.22 12.48 -23.27
C SER A 393 -19.68 13.70 -24.07
N SER A 394 -19.06 13.99 -25.22
CA SER A 394 -19.59 14.95 -26.20
C SER A 394 -20.65 14.34 -27.12
N SER A 395 -20.92 13.04 -26.97
CA SER A 395 -22.05 12.34 -27.57
C SER A 395 -22.87 11.68 -26.46
N ASN A 396 -24.20 11.62 -26.63
CA ASN A 396 -25.23 11.19 -25.67
C ASN A 396 -25.14 9.69 -25.24
N PHE A 397 -23.95 9.15 -24.97
CA PHE A 397 -23.73 7.76 -24.62
C PHE A 397 -23.11 7.64 -23.23
N SER A 398 -23.93 7.30 -22.23
CA SER A 398 -23.44 6.94 -20.89
C SER A 398 -22.69 5.61 -20.95
N LEU A 399 -21.39 5.61 -20.65
CA LEU A 399 -20.59 4.39 -20.62
C LEU A 399 -21.02 3.48 -19.46
N PRO A 400 -21.28 2.18 -19.70
CA PRO A 400 -21.68 1.26 -18.64
C PRO A 400 -20.55 1.08 -17.62
N LEU A 401 -20.92 1.12 -16.34
CA LEU A 401 -20.01 0.80 -15.24
C LEU A 401 -19.85 -0.72 -15.17
N VAL A 402 -18.65 -1.21 -15.47
CA VAL A 402 -18.31 -2.63 -15.38
C VAL A 402 -17.72 -2.91 -14.01
N THR A 403 -18.24 -3.94 -13.35
CA THR A 403 -17.72 -4.43 -12.07
C THR A 403 -17.02 -5.76 -12.25
N GLU A 404 -15.71 -5.77 -12.06
CA GLU A 404 -14.90 -6.99 -12.06
C GLU A 404 -14.66 -7.42 -10.61
N ILE A 405 -14.88 -8.70 -10.31
CA ILE A 405 -14.68 -9.27 -8.98
C ILE A 405 -13.67 -10.40 -9.07
N ASP A 406 -12.52 -10.23 -8.42
CA ASP A 406 -11.51 -11.28 -8.28
C ASP A 406 -11.52 -11.80 -6.84
N LEU A 407 -11.56 -13.12 -6.69
CA LEU A 407 -11.45 -13.80 -5.40
C LEU A 407 -10.04 -14.39 -5.26
N ILE A 408 -9.35 -14.03 -4.18
CA ILE A 408 -8.03 -14.54 -3.82
C ILE A 408 -8.17 -15.35 -2.52
N GLY A 409 -8.07 -16.67 -2.60
CA GLY A 409 -8.23 -17.49 -1.41
C GLY A 409 -8.22 -18.97 -1.69
N CYS A 410 -9.16 -19.70 -1.08
CA CYS A 410 -9.26 -21.14 -1.28
C CYS A 410 -9.91 -21.49 -2.62
N GLU A 411 -9.27 -22.43 -3.30
CA GLU A 411 -9.72 -23.11 -4.50
C GLU A 411 -10.05 -24.59 -4.19
N ARG A 412 -10.43 -25.36 -5.21
CA ARG A 412 -10.78 -26.78 -5.08
C ARG A 412 -9.58 -27.65 -4.69
N THR A 413 -8.38 -27.25 -5.12
CA THR A 413 -7.11 -27.95 -4.90
C THR A 413 -6.41 -27.54 -3.60
N THR A 414 -6.91 -26.51 -2.90
CA THR A 414 -6.31 -25.97 -1.68
C THR A 414 -7.21 -26.19 -0.47
N LYS A 415 -6.62 -26.19 0.73
CA LYS A 415 -7.40 -26.24 1.98
C LYS A 415 -8.28 -24.99 2.13
N SER A 416 -9.37 -25.13 2.88
CA SER A 416 -10.27 -24.02 3.19
C SER A 416 -9.56 -22.89 3.95
N CYS A 417 -9.97 -21.64 3.74
CA CYS A 417 -9.44 -20.51 4.53
C CYS A 417 -10.01 -20.44 5.95
N VAL A 418 -11.05 -21.22 6.28
CA VAL A 418 -11.65 -21.29 7.63
C VAL A 418 -10.77 -22.10 8.58
N GLY A 419 -10.02 -23.09 8.06
CA GLY A 419 -9.23 -24.01 8.88
C GLY A 419 -10.10 -24.92 9.75
N THR A 420 -9.50 -25.49 10.79
CA THR A 420 -10.19 -26.28 11.81
C THR A 420 -10.95 -25.35 12.76
N VAL A 421 -12.24 -25.60 12.97
CA VAL A 421 -13.08 -24.83 13.90
C VAL A 421 -12.98 -25.45 15.28
N TYR A 422 -12.69 -24.64 16.30
CA TYR A 422 -12.61 -25.08 17.70
C TYR A 422 -13.76 -24.45 18.49
N ASN A 423 -14.52 -25.27 19.24
CA ASN A 423 -15.69 -24.82 20.04
C ASN A 423 -16.67 -23.91 19.26
N ASN A 424 -17.02 -24.28 18.03
CA ASN A 424 -17.89 -23.50 17.14
C ASN A 424 -17.40 -22.06 16.86
N ARG A 425 -16.10 -21.79 17.07
CA ARG A 425 -15.47 -20.49 16.80
C ARG A 425 -14.29 -20.64 15.85
N PRO A 426 -14.46 -20.25 14.57
CA PRO A 426 -13.37 -20.17 13.61
C PRO A 426 -12.31 -19.14 14.02
N PHE A 427 -11.07 -19.32 13.53
CA PHE A 427 -9.95 -18.47 13.97
C PHE A 427 -10.12 -16.98 13.61
N TYR A 428 -10.81 -16.67 12.51
CA TYR A 428 -10.95 -15.30 12.02
C TYR A 428 -11.82 -14.42 12.92
N ILE A 429 -12.69 -15.02 13.75
CA ILE A 429 -13.47 -14.28 14.75
C ILE A 429 -12.53 -13.64 15.78
N TYR A 430 -11.42 -14.30 16.15
CA TYR A 430 -10.40 -13.72 17.03
C TYR A 430 -9.57 -12.60 16.38
N LEU A 431 -9.73 -12.38 15.07
CA LEU A 431 -9.08 -11.30 14.33
C LEU A 431 -10.04 -10.14 14.03
N ASP A 432 -11.24 -10.14 14.61
CA ASP A 432 -12.34 -9.20 14.32
C ASP A 432 -12.66 -9.15 12.81
N LYS A 433 -12.69 -10.33 12.18
CA LYS A 433 -13.00 -10.51 10.76
C LYS A 433 -14.16 -11.48 10.56
N HIS A 434 -14.82 -11.34 9.42
CA HIS A 434 -15.91 -12.21 9.02
C HIS A 434 -15.42 -13.44 8.24
N THR A 435 -16.33 -14.31 7.78
CA THR A 435 -15.93 -15.43 6.92
C THR A 435 -15.28 -14.92 5.63
N PRO A 436 -14.13 -15.50 5.22
CA PRO A 436 -13.52 -15.21 3.94
C PRO A 436 -14.51 -15.28 2.76
N PRO A 437 -14.57 -14.25 1.89
CA PRO A 437 -15.53 -14.22 0.78
C PRO A 437 -15.33 -15.36 -0.21
N CYS A 438 -14.09 -15.82 -0.40
CA CYS A 438 -13.82 -17.03 -1.17
C CYS A 438 -14.52 -18.26 -0.57
N CYS A 439 -14.56 -18.39 0.75
CA CYS A 439 -15.20 -19.53 1.42
C CYS A 439 -16.72 -19.46 1.29
N LEU A 440 -17.31 -18.28 1.50
CA LEU A 440 -18.75 -18.04 1.33
C LEU A 440 -19.22 -18.40 -0.08
N ASP A 441 -18.46 -18.02 -1.10
CA ASP A 441 -18.75 -18.35 -2.50
C ASP A 441 -18.80 -19.88 -2.73
N LYS A 442 -17.82 -20.63 -2.19
CA LYS A 442 -17.76 -22.09 -2.35
C LYS A 442 -18.87 -22.77 -1.54
N LEU A 443 -19.22 -22.21 -0.40
CA LEU A 443 -20.32 -22.66 0.42
C LEU A 443 -21.65 -22.53 -0.33
N LYS A 444 -21.88 -21.39 -1.01
CA LYS A 444 -23.04 -21.21 -1.92
C LYS A 444 -23.04 -22.21 -3.07
N THR A 445 -21.88 -22.46 -3.69
CA THR A 445 -21.76 -23.46 -4.76
C THR A 445 -22.11 -24.86 -4.29
N THR A 446 -21.54 -25.31 -3.16
CA THR A 446 -21.84 -26.63 -2.59
C THR A 446 -23.31 -26.75 -2.20
N PHE A 447 -23.88 -25.70 -1.60
CA PHE A 447 -25.30 -25.65 -1.29
C PHE A 447 -26.20 -25.80 -2.52
N ASN A 448 -25.91 -25.05 -3.58
CA ASN A 448 -26.67 -25.13 -4.82
C ASN A 448 -26.60 -26.53 -5.46
N HIS A 449 -25.43 -27.17 -5.41
CA HIS A 449 -25.25 -28.54 -5.90
C HIS A 449 -26.05 -29.56 -5.08
N VAL A 450 -26.01 -29.46 -3.74
CA VAL A 450 -26.80 -30.35 -2.86
C VAL A 450 -28.30 -30.19 -3.09
N LEU A 451 -28.79 -28.95 -3.24
CA LEU A 451 -30.20 -28.71 -3.54
C LEU A 451 -30.61 -29.35 -4.87
N GLU A 452 -29.79 -29.20 -5.91
CA GLU A 452 -30.06 -29.78 -7.22
C GLU A 452 -30.12 -31.31 -7.16
N GLU A 453 -29.18 -31.96 -6.46
CA GLU A 453 -29.21 -33.41 -6.23
C GLU A 453 -30.48 -33.84 -5.46
N PHE A 454 -30.88 -33.09 -4.43
CA PHE A 454 -32.07 -33.41 -3.64
C PHE A 454 -33.36 -33.26 -4.43
N GLU A 455 -33.48 -32.21 -5.24
CA GLU A 455 -34.64 -31.96 -6.09
C GLU A 455 -34.74 -32.98 -7.23
N ASN A 456 -33.62 -33.32 -7.89
CA ASN A 456 -33.58 -34.30 -8.98
C ASN A 456 -33.99 -35.71 -8.52
N VAL A 457 -33.59 -36.08 -7.31
CA VAL A 457 -33.86 -37.40 -6.72
C VAL A 457 -35.20 -37.43 -5.97
N GLY A 458 -35.77 -36.26 -5.66
CA GLY A 458 -37.03 -36.13 -4.91
C GLY A 458 -36.88 -36.48 -3.43
N ILE A 459 -35.82 -35.99 -2.78
CA ILE A 459 -35.64 -36.10 -1.32
C ILE A 459 -36.39 -34.97 -0.63
N ARG A 460 -37.16 -35.28 0.41
CA ARG A 460 -37.78 -34.24 1.25
C ARG A 460 -36.73 -33.65 2.19
N TYR A 461 -36.49 -32.36 2.05
CA TYR A 461 -35.53 -31.60 2.83
C TYR A 461 -36.12 -30.29 3.33
N TRP A 462 -35.49 -29.68 4.32
CA TRP A 462 -35.79 -28.32 4.78
C TRP A 462 -34.53 -27.62 5.28
N LEU A 463 -34.50 -26.30 5.13
CA LEU A 463 -33.43 -25.46 5.68
C LEU A 463 -33.53 -25.41 7.20
N ASP A 464 -32.39 -25.44 7.91
CA ASP A 464 -32.37 -25.54 9.37
C ASP A 464 -31.38 -24.56 10.04
N ASN A 465 -31.51 -24.41 11.36
CA ASN A 465 -30.62 -23.63 12.25
C ASN A 465 -30.33 -22.20 11.73
N GLN A 466 -29.06 -21.79 11.81
CA GLN A 466 -28.61 -20.44 11.45
C GLN A 466 -28.93 -20.09 9.99
N ALA A 467 -28.89 -21.07 9.08
CA ALA A 467 -29.19 -20.85 7.68
C ALA A 467 -30.67 -20.45 7.50
N LEU A 468 -31.59 -21.13 8.20
CA LEU A 468 -33.01 -20.80 8.20
C LEU A 468 -33.29 -19.42 8.79
N ARG A 469 -32.64 -19.08 9.90
CA ARG A 469 -32.74 -17.75 10.51
C ARG A 469 -32.32 -16.64 9.53
N THR A 470 -31.15 -16.78 8.92
CA THR A 470 -30.63 -15.76 7.99
C THR A 470 -31.41 -15.67 6.68
N ALA A 471 -32.02 -16.77 6.23
CA ALA A 471 -32.92 -16.77 5.10
C ALA A 471 -34.12 -15.84 5.33
N ILE A 472 -34.71 -15.86 6.52
CA ILE A 472 -35.87 -15.01 6.84
C ILE A 472 -35.47 -13.55 7.07
N GLU A 473 -34.37 -13.32 7.77
CA GLU A 473 -33.95 -11.96 8.14
C GLU A 473 -33.43 -11.18 6.93
N THR A 474 -32.66 -11.82 6.05
CA THR A 474 -31.89 -11.09 5.02
C THR A 474 -31.97 -11.71 3.63
N ASN A 475 -32.58 -12.89 3.45
CA ASN A 475 -32.53 -13.71 2.22
C ASN A 475 -31.09 -14.10 1.76
N HIS A 476 -30.07 -13.81 2.57
CA HIS A 476 -28.66 -14.04 2.27
C HIS A 476 -28.01 -14.93 3.33
N LEU A 477 -26.85 -15.51 2.98
CA LEU A 477 -26.04 -16.26 3.92
C LEU A 477 -25.41 -15.32 4.97
N HIS A 478 -25.39 -15.73 6.24
CA HIS A 478 -24.74 -14.97 7.31
C HIS A 478 -23.28 -14.61 6.95
N PRO A 479 -22.80 -13.38 7.22
CA PRO A 479 -21.41 -12.99 6.97
C PRO A 479 -20.37 -13.88 7.66
N ASP A 480 -20.70 -14.42 8.84
CA ASP A 480 -19.86 -15.34 9.63
C ASP A 480 -20.20 -16.82 9.44
N ALA A 481 -21.02 -17.17 8.45
CA ALA A 481 -21.33 -18.58 8.18
C ALA A 481 -20.06 -19.32 7.72
N TYR A 482 -19.77 -20.46 8.33
CA TYR A 482 -18.73 -21.39 7.87
C TYR A 482 -19.28 -22.76 7.43
N GLU A 483 -20.56 -23.00 7.67
CA GLU A 483 -21.33 -24.17 7.24
C GLU A 483 -22.78 -23.76 6.98
N ILE A 484 -23.49 -24.56 6.18
CA ILE A 484 -24.96 -24.50 6.06
C ILE A 484 -25.49 -25.85 6.52
N ASP A 485 -26.56 -25.84 7.29
CA ASP A 485 -27.25 -27.04 7.74
C ASP A 485 -28.54 -27.21 6.93
N ILE A 486 -28.72 -28.41 6.35
CA ILE A 486 -29.96 -28.84 5.71
C ILE A 486 -30.40 -30.11 6.42
N SER A 487 -31.68 -30.19 6.75
CA SER A 487 -32.27 -31.37 7.34
C SER A 487 -33.08 -32.14 6.29
N PHE A 488 -33.11 -33.47 6.38
CA PHE A 488 -33.81 -34.30 5.40
C PHE A 488 -34.42 -35.56 6.02
N ASN A 489 -35.41 -36.14 5.34
CA ASN A 489 -36.05 -37.37 5.78
C ASN A 489 -35.20 -38.61 5.47
N VAL A 490 -34.90 -39.41 6.50
CA VAL A 490 -34.12 -40.65 6.41
C VAL A 490 -34.74 -41.69 5.48
N ASN A 491 -36.07 -41.73 5.39
CA ASN A 491 -36.78 -42.69 4.52
C ASN A 491 -36.48 -42.44 3.03
N ASP A 492 -36.03 -41.23 2.66
CA ASP A 492 -35.70 -40.87 1.29
C ASP A 492 -34.19 -41.07 1.00
N LEU A 493 -33.40 -41.53 1.97
CA LEU A 493 -31.95 -41.70 1.87
C LEU A 493 -31.53 -42.66 0.75
N GLU A 494 -32.31 -43.71 0.52
CA GLU A 494 -32.02 -44.73 -0.51
C GLU A 494 -32.19 -44.21 -1.93
N ARG A 495 -32.88 -43.08 -2.11
CA ARG A 495 -33.12 -42.48 -3.43
C ARG A 495 -31.85 -41.88 -4.02
N SER A 496 -30.96 -41.31 -3.20
CA SER A 496 -29.71 -40.71 -3.69
C SER A 496 -28.58 -41.73 -3.72
N ASN A 497 -28.03 -41.94 -4.91
CA ASN A 497 -26.86 -42.79 -5.12
C ASN A 497 -25.63 -42.25 -4.37
N ALA A 498 -25.46 -40.93 -4.30
CA ALA A 498 -24.34 -40.30 -3.61
C ALA A 498 -24.41 -40.59 -2.10
N MET A 499 -25.58 -40.37 -1.47
CA MET A 499 -25.76 -40.63 -0.06
C MET A 499 -25.65 -42.12 0.28
N LYS A 500 -26.26 -43.01 -0.52
CA LYS A 500 -26.17 -44.46 -0.35
C LYS A 500 -24.74 -44.97 -0.37
N LYS A 501 -23.92 -44.51 -1.33
CA LYS A 501 -22.50 -44.88 -1.40
C LYS A 501 -21.71 -44.32 -0.21
N SER A 502 -22.01 -43.08 0.20
CA SER A 502 -21.32 -42.39 1.29
C SER A 502 -21.54 -43.00 2.69
N GLN A 503 -22.55 -43.86 2.86
CA GLN A 503 -22.84 -44.53 4.14
C GLN A 503 -21.67 -45.41 4.62
N ASN A 504 -21.07 -46.17 3.71
CA ASN A 504 -20.04 -47.14 4.03
C ASN A 504 -18.63 -46.59 3.79
N LYS A 505 -18.46 -45.79 2.73
CA LYS A 505 -17.16 -45.21 2.35
C LYS A 505 -17.36 -43.82 1.78
N PRO A 506 -16.43 -42.89 2.01
CA PRO A 506 -16.43 -41.60 1.34
C PRO A 506 -16.59 -41.71 -0.18
N TYR A 507 -17.45 -40.88 -0.76
CA TYR A 507 -17.75 -40.88 -2.19
C TYR A 507 -17.41 -39.52 -2.82
N VAL A 508 -16.79 -39.53 -3.99
CA VAL A 508 -16.57 -38.32 -4.80
C VAL A 508 -17.50 -38.43 -6.01
N ASP A 509 -18.29 -37.39 -6.25
CA ASP A 509 -19.19 -37.35 -7.40
C ASP A 509 -18.46 -36.95 -8.70
N ASN A 510 -19.21 -36.86 -9.80
CA ASN A 510 -18.70 -36.52 -11.11
C ASN A 510 -18.22 -35.05 -11.20
N GLU A 511 -18.73 -34.16 -10.34
CA GLU A 511 -18.38 -32.75 -10.28
C GLU A 511 -17.23 -32.44 -9.29
N GLY A 512 -16.76 -33.47 -8.57
CA GLY A 512 -15.67 -33.43 -7.63
C GLY A 512 -16.05 -32.98 -6.21
N PHE A 513 -17.34 -32.93 -5.83
CA PHE A 513 -17.73 -32.78 -4.43
C PHE A 513 -17.55 -34.09 -3.67
N TYR A 514 -17.30 -33.96 -2.37
CA TYR A 514 -16.91 -35.06 -1.52
C TYR A 514 -17.95 -35.31 -0.44
N TRP A 515 -18.63 -36.46 -0.56
CA TRP A 515 -19.72 -36.90 0.27
C TRP A 515 -19.20 -37.87 1.33
N ILE A 516 -19.43 -37.54 2.60
CA ILE A 516 -18.99 -38.36 3.73
C ILE A 516 -20.08 -38.47 4.78
N LYS A 517 -20.17 -39.64 5.41
CA LYS A 517 -20.89 -39.79 6.69
C LYS A 517 -19.93 -39.48 7.82
N ALA A 518 -20.29 -38.56 8.70
CA ALA A 518 -19.52 -38.24 9.89
C ALA A 518 -19.51 -39.46 10.84
N THR A 519 -18.32 -39.80 11.36
CA THR A 519 -18.16 -40.88 12.35
C THR A 519 -18.78 -40.47 13.68
N ASP A 520 -18.52 -39.24 14.11
CA ASP A 520 -19.17 -38.63 15.26
C ASP A 520 -20.50 -38.01 14.82
N GLY A 521 -21.59 -38.65 15.22
CA GLY A 521 -22.93 -38.09 15.12
C GLY A 521 -23.81 -38.55 13.96
N HIS A 522 -23.32 -39.47 13.11
CA HIS A 522 -24.11 -40.16 12.07
C HIS A 522 -24.81 -39.27 11.04
N TYR A 523 -24.46 -37.99 10.92
CA TYR A 523 -24.95 -37.09 9.89
C TYR A 523 -24.07 -37.14 8.63
N PHE A 524 -24.56 -36.63 7.49
CA PHE A 524 -23.75 -36.55 6.27
C PHE A 524 -23.18 -35.15 6.10
N LYS A 525 -22.01 -35.06 5.45
CA LYS A 525 -21.38 -33.79 5.11
C LYS A 525 -20.93 -33.83 3.66
N VAL A 526 -21.32 -32.79 2.92
CA VAL A 526 -20.92 -32.60 1.53
C VAL A 526 -19.90 -31.49 1.49
N GLN A 527 -18.66 -31.83 1.17
CA GLN A 527 -17.53 -30.91 1.10
C GLN A 527 -17.28 -30.48 -0.34
N PHE A 528 -16.79 -29.26 -0.53
CA PHE A 528 -16.47 -28.70 -1.85
C PHE A 528 -15.44 -29.53 -2.62
N SER A 529 -14.48 -30.13 -1.90
CA SER A 529 -13.60 -31.18 -2.42
C SER A 529 -12.98 -31.99 -1.27
N LYS A 530 -12.26 -33.07 -1.61
CA LYS A 530 -11.49 -33.84 -0.63
C LYS A 530 -10.47 -33.00 0.17
N ILE A 531 -9.90 -31.96 -0.45
CA ILE A 531 -8.90 -31.09 0.19
C ILE A 531 -9.59 -29.88 0.87
N ASN A 532 -10.64 -29.35 0.26
CA ASN A 532 -11.38 -28.19 0.75
C ASN A 532 -12.64 -28.61 1.50
N GLN A 533 -12.54 -28.63 2.82
CA GLN A 533 -13.56 -29.16 3.74
C GLN A 533 -14.76 -28.23 3.98
N ILE A 534 -14.84 -27.07 3.30
CA ILE A 534 -16.03 -26.21 3.35
C ILE A 534 -17.19 -26.96 2.75
N GLY A 535 -18.34 -26.94 3.42
CA GLY A 535 -19.42 -27.79 3.01
C GLY A 535 -20.73 -27.53 3.73
N VAL A 536 -21.70 -28.33 3.33
CA VAL A 536 -23.05 -28.37 3.86
C VAL A 536 -23.19 -29.62 4.72
N ASN A 537 -23.76 -29.47 5.90
CA ASN A 537 -24.12 -30.59 6.76
C ASN A 537 -25.56 -31.01 6.43
N LEU A 538 -25.76 -32.30 6.28
CA LEU A 538 -27.06 -32.92 6.02
C LEU A 538 -27.47 -33.70 7.26
N LEU A 539 -28.52 -33.24 7.92
CA LEU A 539 -29.00 -33.74 9.20
C LEU A 539 -30.15 -34.72 8.96
N PRO A 540 -29.97 -36.02 9.26
CA PRO A 540 -31.00 -37.02 9.06
C PRO A 540 -32.06 -36.97 10.17
N PHE A 541 -33.34 -36.86 9.79
CA PHE A 541 -34.48 -36.96 10.69
C PHE A 541 -35.45 -38.06 10.25
N GLU A 542 -35.98 -38.80 11.23
CA GLU A 542 -37.02 -39.80 11.05
C GLU A 542 -38.37 -39.19 11.47
N ILE A 543 -39.41 -39.40 10.65
CA ILE A 543 -40.76 -38.91 10.93
C ILE A 543 -41.60 -40.08 11.42
N ASN A 544 -41.91 -40.10 12.73
CA ASN A 544 -42.67 -41.15 13.39
C ASN A 544 -43.99 -40.59 13.91
N GLY A 545 -45.05 -40.69 13.11
CA GLY A 545 -46.36 -40.13 13.44
C GLY A 545 -46.31 -38.61 13.58
N ASN A 546 -46.59 -38.11 14.79
CA ASN A 546 -46.60 -36.68 15.09
C ASN A 546 -45.25 -36.12 15.56
N GLU A 547 -44.22 -36.95 15.72
CA GLU A 547 -42.89 -36.51 16.19
C GLU A 547 -41.83 -36.73 15.12
N VAL A 548 -40.94 -35.75 14.99
CA VAL A 548 -39.76 -35.80 14.12
C VAL A 548 -38.53 -35.97 15.00
N ARG A 549 -37.88 -37.13 14.90
CA ARG A 549 -36.73 -37.50 15.75
C ARG A 549 -35.41 -37.47 14.96
N PRO A 550 -34.31 -37.00 15.56
CA PRO A 550 -33.02 -37.01 14.89
C PRO A 550 -32.49 -38.45 14.80
N SER A 551 -32.10 -38.88 13.60
CA SER A 551 -31.50 -40.20 13.35
C SER A 551 -29.97 -40.15 13.49
N GLY A 552 -29.48 -39.45 14.52
CA GLY A 552 -28.06 -39.22 14.76
C GLY A 552 -27.81 -38.28 15.94
N PHE A 553 -26.56 -38.18 16.38
CA PHE A 553 -26.14 -37.37 17.52
C PHE A 553 -25.25 -36.19 17.08
N PHE A 554 -25.85 -35.06 16.72
CA PHE A 554 -25.15 -33.89 16.21
C PHE A 554 -25.20 -32.69 17.19
N GLY A 555 -25.13 -32.99 18.49
CA GLY A 555 -25.08 -32.00 19.57
C GLY A 555 -26.36 -31.19 19.71
N TRP A 556 -26.24 -29.87 19.92
CA TRP A 556 -27.39 -28.98 20.11
C TRP A 556 -28.34 -28.90 18.90
N LYS A 557 -27.86 -29.27 17.71
CA LYS A 557 -28.62 -29.26 16.46
C LYS A 557 -29.63 -30.42 16.38
N ALA A 558 -29.45 -31.48 17.19
CA ALA A 558 -30.32 -32.65 17.26
C ALA A 558 -31.42 -32.44 18.33
N LYS A 559 -32.50 -31.76 17.97
CA LYS A 559 -33.69 -31.59 18.81
C LYS A 559 -34.91 -32.21 18.14
N GLU A 560 -35.68 -32.96 18.91
CA GLU A 560 -36.98 -33.50 18.48
C GLU A 560 -38.01 -32.38 18.37
N PHE A 561 -38.91 -32.42 17.38
CA PHE A 561 -39.94 -31.42 17.17
C PHE A 561 -41.23 -32.02 16.57
N SER A 562 -42.35 -31.29 16.62
CA SER A 562 -43.63 -31.78 16.07
C SER A 562 -43.62 -31.86 14.55
N ALA A 563 -44.20 -32.91 13.99
CA ALA A 563 -44.40 -33.07 12.55
C ALA A 563 -45.36 -32.01 11.96
N ASP A 564 -46.14 -31.32 12.81
CA ASP A 564 -47.00 -30.21 12.40
C ASP A 564 -46.20 -29.11 11.69
N TYR A 565 -44.93 -28.91 12.09
CA TYR A 565 -44.04 -27.94 11.44
C TYR A 565 -43.70 -28.30 10.00
N LEU A 566 -43.86 -29.55 9.58
CA LEU A 566 -43.57 -30.02 8.22
C LEU A 566 -44.84 -30.22 7.36
N HIS A 567 -46.03 -30.07 7.94
CA HIS A 567 -47.29 -30.36 7.26
C HIS A 567 -48.31 -29.20 7.38
N PRO A 568 -48.42 -28.31 6.37
CA PRO A 568 -47.64 -28.26 5.13
C PRO A 568 -46.26 -27.60 5.33
N MET A 569 -45.27 -28.00 4.54
CA MET A 569 -44.00 -27.27 4.47
C MET A 569 -44.22 -25.92 3.78
N SER A 570 -43.47 -24.91 4.23
CA SER A 570 -43.42 -23.59 3.60
C SER A 570 -42.19 -23.46 2.71
N THR A 571 -42.07 -22.35 2.00
CA THR A 571 -40.87 -22.01 1.23
C THR A 571 -40.32 -20.65 1.66
N VAL A 572 -39.00 -20.51 1.61
CA VAL A 572 -38.29 -19.26 1.91
C VAL A 572 -37.30 -18.95 0.78
N LEU A 573 -37.14 -17.66 0.48
CA LEU A 573 -36.13 -17.22 -0.48
C LEU A 573 -34.75 -17.23 0.20
N PHE A 574 -33.86 -18.10 -0.25
CA PHE A 574 -32.49 -18.17 0.26
C PHE A 574 -31.50 -18.26 -0.90
N LEU A 575 -30.53 -17.34 -0.93
CA LEU A 575 -29.51 -17.28 -1.98
C LEU A 575 -30.08 -17.18 -3.40
N GLY A 576 -31.27 -16.58 -3.54
CA GLY A 576 -31.96 -16.41 -4.83
C GLY A 576 -32.75 -17.64 -5.30
N LYS A 577 -32.84 -18.71 -4.51
CA LYS A 577 -33.69 -19.88 -4.78
C LYS A 577 -34.80 -19.99 -3.73
N SER A 578 -35.95 -20.54 -4.14
CA SER A 578 -37.03 -20.91 -3.22
C SER A 578 -36.67 -22.26 -2.59
N VAL A 579 -36.42 -22.27 -1.28
CA VAL A 579 -35.95 -23.44 -0.54
C VAL A 579 -37.05 -23.86 0.45
N MET A 580 -37.25 -25.17 0.61
CA MET A 580 -38.22 -25.71 1.56
C MET A 580 -37.83 -25.37 3.00
N CYS A 581 -38.80 -24.98 3.82
CA CYS A 581 -38.63 -24.71 5.24
C CYS A 581 -39.83 -25.22 6.06
N PRO A 582 -39.66 -25.41 7.38
CA PRO A 582 -40.79 -25.66 8.26
C PRO A 582 -41.81 -24.51 8.19
N ASN A 583 -43.10 -24.78 8.45
CA ASN A 583 -44.07 -23.70 8.66
C ASN A 583 -43.83 -23.01 10.01
N ASN A 584 -44.52 -21.89 10.24
CA ASN A 584 -44.41 -21.10 11.47
C ASN A 584 -42.96 -20.88 11.93
N VAL A 585 -42.10 -20.48 10.99
CA VAL A 585 -40.64 -20.57 11.18
C VAL A 585 -40.12 -19.84 12.42
N ARG A 586 -40.76 -18.73 12.82
CA ARG A 586 -40.36 -17.99 14.03
C ARG A 586 -40.50 -18.86 15.28
N GLU A 587 -41.63 -19.53 15.44
CA GLU A 587 -41.89 -20.46 16.55
C GLU A 587 -40.93 -21.64 16.50
N PHE A 588 -40.64 -22.16 15.30
CA PHE A 588 -39.67 -23.24 15.12
C PHE A 588 -38.23 -22.84 15.52
N LEU A 589 -37.79 -21.62 15.15
CA LEU A 589 -36.48 -21.09 15.52
C LEU A 589 -36.39 -20.81 17.03
N ASP A 590 -37.44 -20.23 17.61
CA ASP A 590 -37.54 -19.98 19.04
C ASP A 590 -37.46 -21.29 19.83
N PHE A 591 -38.18 -22.33 19.39
CA PHE A 591 -38.09 -23.68 19.97
C PHE A 591 -36.65 -24.26 19.92
N LYS A 592 -35.96 -24.02 18.80
CA LYS A 592 -34.56 -24.46 18.65
C LYS A 592 -33.56 -23.60 19.41
N ASN A 593 -33.96 -22.46 19.98
CA ASN A 593 -33.08 -21.46 20.62
C ASN A 593 -32.00 -20.93 19.65
N VAL A 594 -32.36 -20.62 18.41
CA VAL A 594 -31.43 -20.19 17.35
C VAL A 594 -31.63 -18.74 16.94
#